data_AF-A0AAV2FMV5-F1
#
_entry.id   AF-A0AAV2FMV5-F1
#
_cell.length_a   1.000
_cell.length_b   1.000
_cell.length_c   1.000
_cell.angle_alpha   90.00
_cell.angle_beta   90.00
_cell.angle_gamma   90.00
#
_symmetry.space_group_name_H-M   'P 1'
#
loop_
_entity.id
_entity.type
_entity.pdbx_description
1 polymer ?
#
loop_
_entity_poly.entity_id
_entity_poly.type
_entity_poly.pdbx_seq_one_letter_code
_entity_poly.pdbx_strand_id
1 'polypeptide(L)'
;MAEEVQQRYKLYSLEINDRSGAVWRCLDTWTGKIVSMRKIYVDGMNDIAAVMREATLLMDLKHPNTVRLLDVLIHSNRVELVSEHLDCDLLKYLEKPERITQSQIKELLRQILKGLASCHSKNLVHGNLTPKSLLIDCKSGTVKLSVFGLTSINNVVSHHSHHHHHHHQRLHPDPGGEYTTWEMNAAYMAPEVLLGREGCSFAADVWSVGCILALMLTRQHLFAMKGNELGVHIPSQLDHMFRIRGSPELLLENASSNYQPQDLAATLNFGDSAGLDLIKRMLCLDPAQRITVSDALAHEYLTNA
;
A
#
# COMPACT_ATOMS: atom_id res chain seq x y z
N MET A 1 -45.10 -8.84 15.76
CA MET A 1 -44.45 -8.77 14.44
C MET A 1 -43.10 -8.11 14.65
N ALA A 2 -42.06 -8.89 14.85
CA ALA A 2 -40.70 -8.37 14.96
C ALA A 2 -40.17 -8.21 13.54
N GLU A 3 -39.86 -6.98 13.16
CA GLU A 3 -39.27 -6.64 11.87
C GLU A 3 -37.99 -7.46 11.67
N GLU A 4 -38.00 -8.36 10.69
CA GLU A 4 -36.79 -8.85 10.05
C GLU A 4 -36.11 -7.64 9.40
N VAL A 5 -35.25 -6.95 10.15
CA VAL A 5 -34.35 -5.94 9.58
C VAL A 5 -33.44 -6.67 8.60
N GLN A 6 -33.81 -6.64 7.33
CA GLN A 6 -33.06 -7.24 6.25
C GLN A 6 -31.66 -6.59 6.25
N GLN A 7 -30.62 -7.40 6.52
CA GLN A 7 -29.25 -6.93 6.62
C GLN A 7 -28.86 -6.27 5.29
N ARG A 8 -28.70 -4.93 5.28
CA ARG A 8 -28.49 -4.11 4.07
C ARG A 8 -27.38 -4.66 3.17
N TYR A 9 -26.30 -5.14 3.75
CA TYR A 9 -25.15 -5.67 3.01
C TYR A 9 -25.15 -7.20 3.05
N LYS A 10 -25.30 -7.82 1.88
CA LYS A 10 -25.21 -9.27 1.71
C LYS A 10 -23.80 -9.67 1.29
N LEU A 11 -23.10 -10.45 2.12
CA LEU A 11 -21.76 -10.97 1.80
C LEU A 11 -21.83 -11.95 0.62
N TYR A 12 -20.91 -11.82 -0.34
CA TYR A 12 -20.78 -12.74 -1.46
C TYR A 12 -19.51 -13.59 -1.37
N SER A 13 -18.34 -12.95 -1.28
CA SER A 13 -17.06 -13.66 -1.32
C SER A 13 -16.01 -12.93 -0.48
N LEU A 14 -15.12 -13.69 0.15
CA LEU A 14 -13.93 -13.18 0.80
C LEU A 14 -12.87 -12.89 -0.28
N GLU A 15 -12.43 -11.64 -0.40
CA GLU A 15 -11.44 -11.20 -1.40
C GLU A 15 -10.03 -11.10 -0.82
N ILE A 16 -9.91 -10.69 0.45
CA ILE A 16 -8.62 -10.57 1.16
C ILE A 16 -8.79 -11.11 2.57
N ASN A 17 -7.79 -11.87 3.03
CA ASN A 17 -7.69 -12.32 4.42
C ASN A 17 -6.23 -12.30 4.87
N ASP A 18 -5.79 -11.18 5.46
CA ASP A 18 -4.44 -11.01 5.96
C ASP A 18 -4.42 -10.29 7.32
N ARG A 19 -3.23 -9.93 7.82
CA ARG A 19 -3.04 -9.24 9.11
C ARG A 19 -3.76 -7.89 9.20
N SER A 20 -4.09 -7.26 8.07
CA SER A 20 -4.84 -6.00 8.01
C SER A 20 -6.36 -6.18 8.06
N GLY A 21 -6.82 -7.43 8.18
CA GLY A 21 -8.23 -7.81 8.29
C GLY A 21 -8.79 -8.50 7.06
N ALA A 22 -10.06 -8.91 7.17
CA ALA A 22 -10.80 -9.56 6.09
C ALA A 22 -11.58 -8.55 5.26
N VAL A 23 -11.42 -8.58 3.94
CA VAL A 23 -12.20 -7.77 2.98
C VAL A 23 -13.16 -8.66 2.19
N TRP A 24 -14.44 -8.32 2.23
CA TRP A 24 -15.52 -9.05 1.61
C TRP A 24 -16.12 -8.26 0.45
N ARG A 25 -16.36 -8.94 -0.66
CA ARG A 25 -17.27 -8.49 -1.70
C ARG A 25 -18.70 -8.61 -1.20
N CYS A 26 -19.47 -7.53 -1.26
CA CYS A 26 -20.84 -7.49 -0.76
C CYS A 26 -21.78 -6.87 -1.80
N LEU A 27 -23.05 -7.24 -1.74
CA LEU A 27 -24.15 -6.52 -2.40
C LEU A 27 -24.80 -5.57 -1.40
N ASP A 28 -24.81 -4.28 -1.70
CA ASP A 28 -25.72 -3.34 -1.04
C ASP A 28 -27.14 -3.57 -1.60
N THR A 29 -27.99 -4.24 -0.83
CA THR A 29 -29.35 -4.62 -1.24
C THR A 29 -30.26 -3.42 -1.48
N TRP A 30 -29.92 -2.24 -0.95
CA TRP A 30 -30.71 -1.03 -1.18
C TRP A 30 -30.39 -0.37 -2.52
N THR A 31 -29.13 -0.43 -2.95
CA THR A 31 -28.68 0.23 -4.19
C THR A 31 -28.46 -0.74 -5.35
N GLY A 32 -28.44 -2.05 -5.09
CA GLY A 32 -28.09 -3.09 -6.04
C GLY A 32 -26.61 -3.07 -6.46
N LYS A 33 -25.76 -2.27 -5.80
CA LYS A 33 -24.35 -2.11 -6.16
C LYS A 33 -23.45 -3.07 -5.38
N ILE A 34 -22.38 -3.50 -6.04
CA ILE A 34 -21.29 -4.21 -5.37
C ILE A 34 -20.43 -3.22 -4.59
N VAL A 35 -20.11 -3.58 -3.36
CA VAL A 35 -19.28 -2.81 -2.43
C VAL A 35 -18.24 -3.73 -1.77
N SER A 36 -17.18 -3.15 -1.23
CA SER A 36 -16.18 -3.88 -0.45
C SER A 36 -16.37 -3.57 1.03
N MET A 37 -16.34 -4.60 1.89
CA MET A 37 -16.50 -4.46 3.34
C MET A 37 -15.28 -5.01 4.07
N ARG A 38 -14.58 -4.14 4.80
CA ARG A 38 -13.48 -4.55 5.69
C ARG A 38 -13.99 -4.70 7.11
N LYS A 39 -13.73 -5.86 7.73
CA LYS A 39 -14.07 -6.11 9.15
C LYS A 39 -12.84 -5.93 10.03
N ILE A 40 -12.94 -5.07 11.03
CA ILE A 40 -11.90 -4.75 12.01
C ILE A 40 -12.41 -5.17 13.39
N TYR A 41 -11.77 -6.16 14.01
CA TYR A 41 -12.11 -6.57 15.37
C TYR A 41 -11.44 -5.66 16.40
N VAL A 42 -12.13 -5.38 17.50
CA VAL A 42 -11.76 -4.37 18.51
C VAL A 42 -12.07 -4.89 19.91
N ASP A 43 -11.25 -4.55 20.90
CA ASP A 43 -11.35 -5.09 22.28
C ASP A 43 -12.18 -4.20 23.22
N GLY A 44 -12.65 -3.05 22.74
CA GLY A 44 -13.48 -2.18 23.55
C GLY A 44 -13.80 -0.85 22.90
N MET A 45 -14.47 0.02 23.68
CA MET A 45 -14.95 1.31 23.17
C MET A 45 -13.82 2.26 22.78
N ASN A 46 -12.65 2.17 23.41
CA ASN A 46 -11.49 3.00 23.07
C ASN A 46 -10.96 2.69 21.65
N ASP A 47 -10.90 1.40 21.30
CA ASP A 47 -10.50 0.95 19.96
C ASP A 47 -11.52 1.36 18.91
N ILE A 48 -12.82 1.21 19.21
CA ILE A 48 -13.90 1.71 18.34
C ILE A 48 -13.75 3.21 18.12
N ALA A 49 -13.50 3.99 19.17
CA ALA A 49 -13.30 5.43 19.06
C ALA A 49 -12.06 5.80 18.24
N ALA A 50 -10.98 5.01 18.31
CA ALA A 50 -9.81 5.19 17.47
C ALA A 50 -10.15 4.94 15.99
N VAL A 51 -10.80 3.81 15.68
CA VAL A 51 -11.22 3.46 14.31
C VAL A 51 -12.17 4.52 13.75
N MET A 52 -13.13 5.00 14.55
CA MET A 52 -14.12 6.00 14.13
C MET A 52 -13.51 7.37 13.82
N ARG A 53 -12.49 7.79 14.59
CA ARG A 53 -11.76 9.04 14.30
C ARG A 53 -11.11 8.98 12.92
N GLU A 54 -10.44 7.88 12.61
CA GLU A 54 -9.83 7.69 11.29
C GLU A 54 -10.88 7.55 10.19
N ALA A 55 -11.93 6.75 10.41
CA ALA A 55 -13.02 6.59 9.44
C ALA A 55 -13.69 7.92 9.08
N THR A 56 -13.81 8.85 10.03
CA THR A 56 -14.35 10.20 9.78
C THR A 56 -13.48 10.98 8.80
N LEU A 57 -12.16 10.95 8.96
CA LEU A 57 -11.23 11.58 8.02
C LEU A 57 -11.33 10.96 6.61
N LEU A 58 -11.57 9.65 6.53
CA LEU A 58 -11.75 8.94 5.26
C LEU A 58 -13.08 9.26 4.58
N MET A 59 -14.15 9.49 5.34
CA MET A 59 -15.44 9.94 4.78
C MET A 59 -15.32 11.33 4.15
N ASP A 60 -14.47 12.20 4.71
CA ASP A 60 -14.21 13.54 4.19
C ASP A 60 -13.18 13.58 3.05
N LEU A 61 -12.39 12.50 2.87
CA LEU A 61 -11.42 12.36 1.78
C LEU A 61 -12.11 12.04 0.45
N LYS A 62 -12.67 13.08 -0.19
CA LYS A 62 -13.32 12.99 -1.50
C LYS A 62 -12.33 13.38 -2.61
N HIS A 63 -11.78 12.40 -3.32
CA HIS A 63 -10.90 12.63 -4.46
C HIS A 63 -11.05 11.49 -5.50
N PRO A 64 -10.94 11.77 -6.82
CA PRO A 64 -11.11 10.76 -7.87
C PRO A 64 -10.14 9.59 -7.76
N ASN A 65 -8.95 9.81 -7.21
CA ASN A 65 -7.91 8.79 -7.03
C ASN A 65 -7.81 8.23 -5.60
N THR A 66 -8.88 8.34 -4.81
CA THR A 66 -8.97 7.76 -3.47
C THR A 66 -10.26 6.96 -3.36
N VAL A 67 -10.21 5.74 -2.81
CA VAL A 67 -11.40 4.92 -2.60
C VAL A 67 -12.34 5.61 -1.63
N ARG A 68 -13.60 5.75 -2.03
CA ARG A 68 -14.64 6.37 -1.21
C ARG A 68 -15.15 5.40 -0.15
N LEU A 69 -15.06 5.80 1.11
CA LEU A 69 -15.79 5.18 2.21
C LEU A 69 -17.26 5.58 2.10
N LEU A 70 -18.15 4.58 2.06
CA LEU A 70 -19.59 4.73 1.83
C LEU A 70 -20.40 4.63 3.12
N ASP A 71 -19.99 3.74 4.03
CA ASP A 71 -20.71 3.47 5.27
C ASP A 71 -19.75 2.91 6.34
N VAL A 72 -20.14 3.05 7.60
CA VAL A 72 -19.42 2.53 8.77
C VAL A 72 -20.41 1.87 9.72
N LEU A 73 -20.29 0.57 9.90
CA LEU A 73 -21.15 -0.21 10.79
C LEU A 73 -20.39 -0.50 12.09
N ILE A 74 -21.00 -0.17 13.22
CA ILE A 74 -20.40 -0.37 14.53
C ILE A 74 -21.13 -1.50 15.24
N HIS A 75 -20.36 -2.47 15.73
CA HIS A 75 -20.82 -3.56 16.57
C HIS A 75 -20.04 -3.55 17.89
N SER A 76 -20.47 -4.38 18.84
CA SER A 76 -19.84 -4.46 20.17
C SER A 76 -18.37 -4.88 20.16
N ASN A 77 -17.96 -5.70 19.18
CA ASN A 77 -16.61 -6.27 19.08
C ASN A 77 -15.95 -6.06 17.71
N ARG A 78 -16.55 -5.25 16.83
CA ARG A 78 -15.98 -4.95 15.52
C ARG A 78 -16.55 -3.68 14.89
N VAL A 79 -15.77 -3.10 13.99
CA VAL A 79 -16.18 -2.04 13.07
C VAL A 79 -16.11 -2.58 11.65
N GLU A 80 -17.13 -2.34 10.83
CA GLU A 80 -17.16 -2.73 9.42
C GLU A 80 -17.13 -1.47 8.55
N LEU A 81 -16.07 -1.32 7.75
CA LEU A 81 -15.91 -0.21 6.82
C LEU A 81 -16.38 -0.63 5.43
N VAL A 82 -17.39 0.03 4.90
CA VAL A 82 -17.95 -0.26 3.58
C VAL A 82 -17.48 0.78 2.57
N SER A 83 -16.76 0.36 1.53
CA SER A 83 -16.25 1.24 0.49
C SER A 83 -16.79 0.89 -0.89
N GLU A 84 -16.57 1.78 -1.86
CA GLU A 84 -16.76 1.40 -3.27
C GLU A 84 -15.86 0.21 -3.64
N HIS A 85 -16.35 -0.59 -4.59
CA HIS A 85 -15.64 -1.74 -5.14
C HIS A 85 -15.10 -1.40 -6.53
N LEU A 86 -13.91 -1.88 -6.86
CA LEU A 86 -13.24 -1.68 -8.15
C LEU A 86 -12.88 -3.05 -8.75
N ASP A 87 -12.62 -3.07 -10.06
CA ASP A 87 -12.52 -4.32 -10.84
C ASP A 87 -11.32 -5.19 -10.44
N CYS A 88 -10.15 -4.58 -10.22
CA CYS A 88 -8.95 -5.30 -9.81
C CYS A 88 -7.95 -4.40 -9.07
N ASP A 89 -6.89 -4.99 -8.55
CA ASP A 89 -5.71 -4.27 -8.05
C ASP A 89 -4.64 -4.10 -9.15
N LEU A 90 -3.62 -3.26 -8.91
CA LEU A 90 -2.55 -3.00 -9.87
C LEU A 90 -1.76 -4.26 -10.20
N LEU A 91 -1.57 -5.19 -9.26
CA LEU A 91 -0.82 -6.42 -9.51
C LEU A 91 -1.54 -7.27 -10.57
N LYS A 92 -2.83 -7.54 -10.36
CA LYS A 92 -3.68 -8.23 -11.34
C LYS A 92 -3.78 -7.50 -12.68
N TYR A 93 -3.75 -6.15 -12.65
CA TYR A 93 -3.74 -5.36 -13.86
C TYR A 93 -2.46 -5.56 -14.68
N LEU A 94 -1.30 -5.69 -14.00
CA LEU A 94 0.00 -5.94 -14.63
C LEU A 94 0.20 -7.40 -15.09
N GLU A 95 -0.51 -8.35 -14.49
CA GLU A 95 -0.48 -9.78 -14.90
C GLU A 95 -1.12 -10.02 -16.27
N LYS A 96 -1.91 -9.06 -16.77
CA LYS A 96 -2.50 -9.17 -18.11
C LYS A 96 -1.40 -9.36 -19.17
N PRO A 97 -1.66 -10.17 -20.21
CA PRO A 97 -0.67 -10.49 -21.24
C PRO A 97 -0.24 -9.25 -22.02
N GLU A 98 -1.15 -8.30 -22.18
CA GLU A 98 -0.86 -7.00 -22.79
C GLU A 98 0.08 -6.19 -21.90
N ARG A 99 1.18 -5.74 -22.49
CA ARG A 99 2.10 -4.82 -21.81
C ARG A 99 1.47 -3.44 -21.77
N ILE A 100 1.51 -2.82 -20.59
CA ILE A 100 1.15 -1.43 -20.43
C ILE A 100 2.21 -0.55 -21.11
N THR A 101 1.75 0.45 -21.84
CA THR A 101 2.61 1.40 -22.55
C THR A 101 3.23 2.40 -21.59
N GLN A 102 4.32 3.06 -21.99
CA GLN A 102 4.92 4.14 -21.20
C GLN A 102 3.93 5.28 -20.90
N SER A 103 3.06 5.62 -21.86
CA SER A 103 2.01 6.62 -21.64
C SER A 103 1.02 6.17 -20.55
N GLN A 104 0.62 4.90 -20.55
CA GLN A 104 -0.23 4.36 -19.49
C GLN A 104 0.49 4.37 -18.13
N ILE A 105 1.78 4.00 -18.07
CA ILE A 105 2.58 4.06 -16.83
C ILE A 105 2.63 5.49 -16.27
N LYS A 106 2.96 6.48 -17.12
CA LYS A 106 2.96 7.91 -16.74
C LYS A 106 1.59 8.33 -16.20
N GLU A 107 0.51 7.91 -16.85
CA GLU A 107 -0.86 8.24 -16.43
C GLU A 107 -1.25 7.60 -15.09
N LEU A 108 -0.96 6.30 -14.90
CA LEU A 108 -1.17 5.59 -13.64
C LEU A 108 -0.38 6.27 -12.51
N LEU A 109 0.90 6.58 -12.75
CA LEU A 109 1.75 7.28 -11.79
C LEU A 109 1.17 8.65 -11.41
N ARG A 110 0.74 9.43 -12.41
CA ARG A 110 0.13 10.74 -12.19
C ARG A 110 -1.12 10.64 -11.32
N GLN A 111 -1.96 9.62 -11.55
CA GLN A 111 -3.16 9.38 -10.74
C GLN A 111 -2.83 8.95 -9.31
N ILE A 112 -1.85 8.07 -9.13
CA ILE A 112 -1.35 7.65 -7.80
C ILE A 112 -0.86 8.87 -7.01
N LEU A 113 0.00 9.69 -7.62
CA LEU A 113 0.55 10.88 -6.98
C LEU A 113 -0.54 11.92 -6.67
N LYS A 114 -1.54 12.11 -7.54
CA LYS A 114 -2.70 12.99 -7.25
C LYS A 114 -3.51 12.49 -6.06
N GLY A 115 -3.77 11.19 -5.99
CA GLY A 115 -4.42 10.56 -4.84
C GLY A 115 -3.63 10.79 -3.56
N LEU A 116 -2.31 10.60 -3.62
CA LEU A 116 -1.43 10.75 -2.49
C LEU A 116 -1.31 12.21 -2.02
N ALA A 117 -1.22 13.16 -2.95
CA ALA A 117 -1.23 14.59 -2.67
C ALA A 117 -2.50 15.01 -1.91
N SER A 118 -3.67 14.48 -2.30
CA SER A 118 -4.93 14.72 -1.59
C SER A 118 -4.89 14.21 -0.14
N CYS A 119 -4.22 13.08 0.11
CA CYS A 119 -4.04 12.53 1.46
C CYS A 119 -3.08 13.39 2.29
N HIS A 120 -1.89 13.67 1.74
CA HIS A 120 -0.86 14.46 2.41
C HIS A 120 -1.37 15.88 2.74
N SER A 121 -2.19 16.48 1.87
CA SER A 121 -2.83 17.79 2.14
C SER A 121 -3.77 17.81 3.35
N LYS A 122 -4.26 16.64 3.78
CA LYS A 122 -5.09 16.47 4.98
C LYS A 122 -4.30 15.88 6.15
N ASN A 123 -2.97 15.89 6.07
CA ASN A 123 -2.06 15.26 7.03
C ASN A 123 -2.29 13.75 7.22
N LEU A 124 -2.73 13.05 6.17
CA LEU A 124 -2.92 11.60 6.17
C LEU A 124 -1.74 10.92 5.49
N VAL A 125 -0.97 10.16 6.26
CA VAL A 125 0.02 9.20 5.73
C VAL A 125 -0.70 7.93 5.31
N HIS A 126 -0.38 7.38 4.14
CA HIS A 126 -0.97 6.11 3.71
C HIS A 126 -0.35 4.93 4.46
N GLY A 127 0.98 4.87 4.56
CA GLY A 127 1.73 3.95 5.44
C GLY A 127 1.74 2.48 5.04
N ASN A 128 1.09 2.11 3.94
CA ASN A 128 1.04 0.73 3.43
C ASN A 128 0.76 0.69 1.91
N LEU A 129 1.41 1.58 1.16
CA LEU A 129 1.28 1.61 -0.29
C LEU A 129 1.98 0.39 -0.90
N THR A 130 1.17 -0.47 -1.52
CA THR A 130 1.60 -1.64 -2.29
C THR A 130 0.76 -1.74 -3.57
N PRO A 131 1.16 -2.53 -4.57
CA PRO A 131 0.33 -2.72 -5.77
C PRO A 131 -1.08 -3.24 -5.46
N LYS A 132 -1.24 -4.03 -4.39
CA LYS A 132 -2.54 -4.52 -3.94
C LYS A 132 -3.43 -3.44 -3.33
N SER A 133 -2.83 -2.40 -2.75
CA SER A 133 -3.56 -1.24 -2.24
C SER A 133 -4.03 -0.29 -3.34
N LEU A 134 -3.52 -0.43 -4.57
CA LEU A 134 -3.90 0.38 -5.72
C LEU A 134 -4.99 -0.32 -6.52
N LEU A 135 -6.24 0.13 -6.36
CA LEU A 135 -7.36 -0.44 -7.07
C LEU A 135 -7.59 0.27 -8.40
N ILE A 136 -8.03 -0.48 -9.41
CA ILE A 136 -8.18 -0.01 -10.79
C ILE A 136 -9.60 -0.31 -11.28
N ASP A 137 -10.26 0.74 -11.77
CA ASP A 137 -11.43 0.61 -12.62
C ASP A 137 -10.93 0.30 -14.04
N CYS A 138 -11.11 -0.94 -14.47
CA CYS A 138 -10.61 -1.43 -15.75
C CYS A 138 -11.32 -0.78 -16.95
N LYS A 139 -12.52 -0.22 -16.75
CA LYS A 139 -13.27 0.42 -17.83
C LYS A 139 -12.78 1.85 -18.06
N SER A 140 -12.57 2.60 -16.99
CA SER A 140 -12.12 3.99 -17.09
C SER A 140 -10.60 4.16 -17.08
N GLY A 141 -9.85 3.15 -16.63
CA GLY A 141 -8.41 3.25 -16.38
C GLY A 141 -8.09 4.10 -15.13
N THR A 142 -9.08 4.34 -14.26
CA THR A 142 -8.89 5.15 -13.06
C THR A 142 -8.24 4.33 -11.96
N VAL A 143 -7.14 4.82 -11.38
CA VAL A 143 -6.51 4.25 -10.19
C VAL A 143 -7.03 4.96 -8.95
N LYS A 144 -7.37 4.19 -7.92
CA LYS A 144 -7.74 4.68 -6.60
C LYS A 144 -6.88 4.05 -5.52
N LEU A 145 -6.29 4.89 -4.68
CA LEU A 145 -5.64 4.44 -3.46
C LEU A 145 -6.72 3.87 -2.52
N SER A 146 -6.56 2.62 -2.12
CA SER A 146 -7.40 1.96 -1.12
C SER A 146 -6.58 1.72 0.15
N VAL A 147 -7.23 1.29 1.23
CA VAL A 147 -6.52 0.95 2.49
C VAL A 147 -5.90 2.18 3.17
N PHE A 148 -6.64 3.29 3.24
CA PHE A 148 -6.20 4.46 3.99
C PHE A 148 -6.10 4.20 5.49
N GLY A 149 -5.12 4.85 6.12
CA GLY A 149 -5.19 5.22 7.52
C GLY A 149 -5.23 4.03 8.48
N LEU A 150 -4.56 2.92 8.15
CA LEU A 150 -4.48 1.79 9.06
C LEU A 150 -3.19 1.77 9.87
N THR A 151 -2.39 2.83 9.98
CA THR A 151 -1.27 2.79 10.93
C THR A 151 -1.81 2.65 12.35
N SER A 152 -2.86 3.42 12.73
CA SER A 152 -3.48 3.28 14.05
C SER A 152 -4.49 2.13 14.13
N ILE A 153 -5.31 1.89 13.10
CA ILE A 153 -6.17 0.68 13.07
C ILE A 153 -5.34 -0.61 13.02
N ASN A 154 -4.25 -0.69 12.26
CA ASN A 154 -3.36 -1.86 12.32
C ASN A 154 -2.66 -1.94 13.67
N ASN A 155 -2.37 -0.84 14.36
CA ASN A 155 -1.89 -0.90 15.75
C ASN A 155 -2.96 -1.54 16.66
N VAL A 156 -4.24 -1.16 16.52
CA VAL A 156 -5.37 -1.80 17.23
C VAL A 156 -5.46 -3.30 16.89
N VAL A 157 -5.40 -3.66 15.61
CA VAL A 157 -5.41 -5.07 15.15
C VAL A 157 -4.17 -5.85 15.61
N SER A 158 -3.02 -5.18 15.77
CA SER A 158 -1.77 -5.81 16.24
C SER A 158 -1.84 -6.21 17.72
N HIS A 159 -2.61 -5.50 18.55
CA HIS A 159 -2.80 -5.85 19.97
C HIS A 159 -3.59 -7.16 20.13
N HIS A 160 -4.52 -7.46 19.22
CA HIS A 160 -5.25 -8.74 19.14
C HIS A 160 -4.37 -9.93 18.71
N SER A 161 -3.25 -9.66 18.05
CA SER A 161 -2.30 -10.70 17.63
C SER A 161 -1.41 -11.21 18.78
N HIS A 162 -1.55 -10.63 19.99
CA HIS A 162 -0.79 -11.05 21.18
C HIS A 162 -1.59 -11.91 22.17
N HIS A 163 -2.92 -11.99 22.04
CA HIS A 163 -3.75 -12.81 22.93
C HIS A 163 -4.32 -14.09 22.29
N HIS A 164 -4.26 -14.23 20.97
CA HIS A 164 -4.37 -15.54 20.34
C HIS A 164 -2.99 -16.17 20.22
N HIS A 165 -2.85 -17.35 20.83
CA HIS A 165 -1.62 -18.14 20.86
C HIS A 165 -0.83 -18.04 19.56
N HIS A 166 0.50 -17.90 19.72
CA HIS A 166 1.51 -18.18 18.71
C HIS A 166 1.24 -19.53 18.02
N HIS A 167 0.40 -19.52 17.01
CA HIS A 167 0.67 -20.30 15.83
C HIS A 167 1.32 -19.33 14.86
N HIS A 168 2.53 -19.68 14.44
CA HIS A 168 3.02 -19.36 13.11
C HIS A 168 1.99 -19.89 12.09
N GLN A 169 0.83 -19.25 12.02
CA GLN A 169 -0.16 -19.53 11.00
C GLN A 169 0.53 -19.08 9.74
N ARG A 170 0.95 -20.09 8.95
CA ARG A 170 1.62 -19.94 7.67
C ARG A 170 1.00 -18.73 6.99
N LEU A 171 1.80 -17.67 6.81
CA LEU A 171 1.40 -16.54 6.01
C LEU A 171 0.91 -17.14 4.71
N HIS A 172 -0.40 -17.06 4.46
CA HIS A 172 -0.94 -17.68 3.26
C HIS A 172 -0.18 -17.05 2.09
N PRO A 173 0.42 -17.86 1.20
CA PRO A 173 1.02 -17.32 0.01
C PRO A 173 -0.04 -16.48 -0.71
N ASP A 174 0.40 -15.38 -1.32
CA ASP A 174 -0.43 -14.68 -2.31
C ASP A 174 -1.06 -15.71 -3.26
N PRO A 175 -2.34 -15.62 -3.68
CA PRO A 175 -2.84 -16.39 -4.82
C PRO A 175 -1.88 -16.28 -6.01
N GLY A 176 -1.00 -17.28 -6.17
CA GLY A 176 0.19 -17.22 -7.04
C GLY A 176 1.44 -17.91 -6.46
N GLY A 177 1.53 -18.11 -5.14
CA GLY A 177 2.35 -19.16 -4.52
C GLY A 177 3.81 -18.85 -4.17
N GLU A 178 4.35 -17.66 -4.45
CA GLU A 178 5.81 -17.43 -4.33
C GLU A 178 6.28 -16.61 -3.12
N TYR A 179 5.44 -15.72 -2.58
CA TYR A 179 5.79 -14.81 -1.48
C TYR A 179 4.66 -14.74 -0.46
N THR A 180 5.04 -14.50 0.80
CA THR A 180 4.12 -14.20 1.90
C THR A 180 3.69 -12.73 1.89
N THR A 181 2.56 -12.40 2.54
CA THR A 181 2.11 -11.01 2.66
C THR A 181 3.14 -10.10 3.31
N TRP A 182 3.87 -10.58 4.32
CA TRP A 182 4.92 -9.80 4.98
C TRP A 182 6.07 -9.47 4.02
N GLU A 183 6.56 -10.46 3.29
CA GLU A 183 7.66 -10.27 2.34
C GLU A 183 7.29 -9.28 1.24
N MET A 184 6.06 -9.40 0.73
CA MET A 184 5.55 -8.47 -0.26
C MET A 184 5.43 -7.05 0.30
N ASN A 185 4.90 -6.87 1.52
CA ASN A 185 4.79 -5.54 2.12
C ASN A 185 6.15 -4.92 2.41
N ALA A 186 7.10 -5.70 2.95
CA ALA A 186 8.46 -5.24 3.26
C ALA A 186 9.21 -4.74 2.01
N ALA A 187 8.93 -5.30 0.83
CA ALA A 187 9.51 -4.86 -0.44
C ALA A 187 9.14 -3.41 -0.85
N TYR A 188 8.07 -2.85 -0.28
CA TYR A 188 7.64 -1.46 -0.52
C TYR A 188 7.83 -0.54 0.67
N MET A 189 8.25 -1.06 1.83
CA MET A 189 8.52 -0.24 3.01
C MET A 189 9.83 0.53 2.83
N ALA A 190 9.82 1.78 3.29
CA ALA A 190 11.01 2.61 3.28
C ALA A 190 12.04 2.12 4.33
N PRO A 191 13.36 2.30 4.11
CA PRO A 191 14.39 1.85 5.03
C PRO A 191 14.20 2.35 6.46
N GLU A 192 13.83 3.62 6.63
CA GLU A 192 13.61 4.25 7.93
C GLU A 192 12.40 3.66 8.69
N VAL A 193 11.40 3.16 7.96
CA VAL A 193 10.24 2.46 8.51
C VAL A 193 10.66 1.06 9.00
N LEU A 194 11.43 0.34 8.19
CA LEU A 194 11.96 -0.99 8.56
C LEU A 194 12.90 -0.93 9.78
N LEU A 195 13.66 0.15 9.91
CA LEU A 195 14.54 0.41 11.05
C LEU A 195 13.78 0.85 12.32
N GLY A 196 12.49 1.18 12.22
CA GLY A 196 11.68 1.66 13.34
C GLY A 196 12.07 3.05 13.85
N ARG A 197 12.80 3.85 13.06
CA ARG A 197 13.37 5.15 13.49
C ARG A 197 12.36 6.30 13.43
N GLU A 198 11.52 6.36 12.41
CA GLU A 198 10.65 7.54 12.18
C GLU A 198 9.14 7.23 12.00
N GLY A 199 8.72 5.98 12.18
CA GLY A 199 7.34 5.59 11.86
C GLY A 199 7.00 5.84 10.38
N CYS A 200 5.73 5.72 10.00
CA CYS A 200 5.31 6.03 8.62
C CYS A 200 5.24 7.55 8.42
N SER A 201 5.87 8.07 7.37
CA SER A 201 5.89 9.49 7.00
C SER A 201 5.42 9.72 5.56
N PHE A 202 5.20 10.99 5.17
CA PHE A 202 4.91 11.33 3.77
C PHE A 202 6.05 10.91 2.83
N ALA A 203 7.30 11.03 3.29
CA ALA A 203 8.45 10.56 2.54
C ALA A 203 8.42 9.03 2.37
N ALA A 204 8.01 8.28 3.39
CA ALA A 204 7.90 6.83 3.31
C ALA A 204 6.88 6.38 2.25
N ASP A 205 5.75 7.09 2.11
CA ASP A 205 4.79 6.84 1.03
C ASP A 205 5.43 7.05 -0.36
N VAL A 206 6.25 8.09 -0.52
CA VAL A 206 6.95 8.36 -1.80
C VAL A 206 7.95 7.26 -2.14
N TRP A 207 8.65 6.68 -1.15
CA TRP A 207 9.50 5.51 -1.37
C TRP A 207 8.69 4.34 -1.96
N SER A 208 7.55 4.02 -1.35
CA SER A 208 6.66 2.97 -1.83
C SER A 208 6.20 3.23 -3.27
N VAL A 209 5.87 4.48 -3.62
CA VAL A 209 5.53 4.87 -5.00
C VAL A 209 6.72 4.65 -5.95
N GLY A 210 7.96 4.94 -5.53
CA GLY A 210 9.17 4.65 -6.31
C GLY A 210 9.32 3.16 -6.64
N CYS A 211 9.08 2.28 -5.65
CA CYS A 211 9.05 0.83 -5.87
C CYS A 211 7.94 0.39 -6.83
N ILE A 212 6.75 1.01 -6.73
CA ILE A 212 5.61 0.73 -7.61
C ILE A 212 5.89 1.20 -9.05
N LEU A 213 6.53 2.36 -9.23
CA LEU A 213 6.96 2.83 -10.55
C LEU A 213 7.96 1.87 -11.17
N ALA A 214 8.97 1.43 -10.41
CA ALA A 214 9.92 0.42 -10.86
C ALA A 214 9.19 -0.88 -11.28
N LEU A 215 8.23 -1.35 -10.48
CA LEU A 215 7.41 -2.52 -10.83
C LEU A 215 6.63 -2.33 -12.15
N MET A 216 5.99 -1.18 -12.35
CA MET A 216 5.23 -0.92 -13.57
C MET A 216 6.12 -0.93 -14.82
N LEU A 217 7.38 -0.48 -14.69
CA LEU A 217 8.34 -0.42 -15.78
C LEU A 217 8.95 -1.79 -16.11
N THR A 218 9.24 -2.61 -15.09
CA THR A 218 10.03 -3.84 -15.25
C THR A 218 9.21 -5.12 -15.15
N ARG A 219 7.99 -5.03 -14.59
CA ARG A 219 7.19 -6.17 -14.09
C ARG A 219 7.90 -7.01 -13.05
N GLN A 220 8.91 -6.46 -12.39
CA GLN A 220 9.65 -7.13 -11.33
C GLN A 220 9.62 -6.28 -10.07
N HIS A 221 9.45 -6.97 -8.94
CA HIS A 221 9.50 -6.33 -7.63
C HIS A 221 10.94 -5.99 -7.27
N LEU A 222 11.29 -4.70 -7.31
CA LEU A 222 12.67 -4.22 -7.16
C LEU A 222 13.39 -4.73 -5.90
N PHE A 223 12.68 -4.80 -4.77
CA PHE A 223 13.22 -5.23 -3.48
C PHE A 223 12.55 -6.48 -2.93
N ALA A 224 11.81 -7.26 -3.74
CA ALA A 224 11.22 -8.49 -3.22
C ALA A 224 12.29 -9.54 -3.02
N MET A 225 12.31 -10.09 -1.81
CA MET A 225 13.18 -11.19 -1.43
C MET A 225 12.36 -12.39 -1.00
N LYS A 226 12.84 -13.59 -1.34
CA LYS A 226 12.31 -14.82 -0.75
C LYS A 226 13.03 -15.03 0.57
N GLY A 227 12.26 -15.14 1.65
CA GLY A 227 12.76 -15.51 2.96
C GLY A 227 13.20 -16.96 3.02
N ASN A 228 13.84 -17.32 4.12
CA ASN A 228 14.00 -18.73 4.50
C ASN A 228 12.68 -19.23 5.14
N GLU A 229 12.70 -20.39 5.82
CA GLU A 229 11.53 -20.93 6.51
C GLU A 229 10.90 -19.98 7.55
N LEU A 230 11.65 -18.97 8.01
CA LEU A 230 11.21 -17.94 8.97
C LEU A 230 10.74 -16.64 8.29
N GLY A 231 10.78 -16.55 6.96
CA GLY A 231 10.46 -15.36 6.17
C GLY A 231 11.64 -14.41 5.99
N VAL A 232 11.40 -13.23 5.40
CA VAL A 232 12.42 -12.19 5.24
C VAL A 232 12.67 -11.47 6.56
N HIS A 233 13.91 -11.52 7.04
CA HIS A 233 14.38 -10.76 8.18
C HIS A 233 14.72 -9.31 7.77
N ILE A 234 14.38 -8.34 8.63
CA ILE A 234 14.61 -6.91 8.42
C ILE A 234 16.07 -6.58 8.04
N PRO A 235 17.12 -7.11 8.72
CA PRO A 235 18.50 -6.82 8.35
C PRO A 235 18.85 -7.27 6.93
N SER A 236 18.35 -8.43 6.50
CA SER A 236 18.58 -8.95 5.15
C SER A 236 17.86 -8.11 4.08
N GLN A 237 16.64 -7.65 4.37
CA GLN A 237 15.90 -6.74 3.50
C GLN A 237 16.65 -5.42 3.30
N LEU A 238 17.13 -4.84 4.41
CA LEU A 238 17.91 -3.60 4.38
C LEU A 238 19.24 -3.77 3.63
N ASP A 239 19.97 -4.86 3.87
CA ASP A 239 21.21 -5.18 3.14
C ASP A 239 20.98 -5.24 1.62
N HIS A 240 19.88 -5.86 1.18
CA HIS A 240 19.52 -5.90 -0.24
C HIS A 240 19.19 -4.51 -0.80
N MET A 241 18.42 -3.70 -0.07
CA MET A 241 18.10 -2.32 -0.46
C MET A 241 19.37 -1.46 -0.58
N PHE A 242 20.30 -1.58 0.37
CA PHE A 242 21.55 -0.82 0.37
C PHE A 242 22.53 -1.29 -0.70
N ARG A 243 22.53 -2.57 -1.10
CA ARG A 243 23.28 -3.01 -2.28
C ARG A 243 22.81 -2.34 -3.57
N ILE A 244 21.50 -2.09 -3.69
CA ILE A 244 20.95 -1.44 -4.89
C ILE A 244 21.12 0.08 -4.82
N ARG A 245 20.88 0.71 -3.67
CA ARG A 245 20.87 2.18 -3.54
C ARG A 245 22.18 2.80 -3.04
N GLY A 246 23.09 2.02 -2.48
CA GLY A 246 24.36 2.49 -1.91
C GLY A 246 24.32 2.66 -0.39
N SER A 247 25.39 3.27 0.13
CA SER A 247 25.66 3.33 1.57
C SER A 247 24.61 4.11 2.37
N PRO A 248 24.13 3.57 3.52
CA PRO A 248 23.18 4.22 4.39
C PRO A 248 23.87 5.12 5.43
N GLU A 249 24.91 5.89 5.06
CA GLU A 249 25.75 6.66 5.99
C GLU A 249 24.96 7.49 7.03
N LEU A 250 23.75 7.95 6.67
CA LEU A 250 22.84 8.69 7.53
C LEU A 250 21.87 7.82 8.35
N LEU A 251 21.57 6.59 7.90
CA LEU A 251 20.59 5.70 8.53
C LEU A 251 21.22 4.68 9.49
N LEU A 252 22.53 4.47 9.45
CA LEU A 252 23.23 3.56 10.35
C LEU A 252 24.46 4.27 10.95
N GLU A 253 24.34 4.72 12.20
CA GLU A 253 25.40 5.44 12.95
C GLU A 253 26.72 4.64 13.08
N ASN A 254 26.74 3.35 12.70
CA ASN A 254 27.89 2.45 12.79
C ASN A 254 28.02 1.51 11.58
N ALA A 255 27.56 1.89 10.39
CA ALA A 255 27.71 1.02 9.21
C ALA A 255 29.18 0.95 8.75
N SER A 256 29.88 -0.11 9.17
CA SER A 256 31.21 -0.46 8.67
C SER A 256 31.22 -0.95 7.21
N SER A 257 30.05 -1.04 6.57
CA SER A 257 29.87 -1.61 5.24
C SER A 257 29.80 -0.52 4.17
N ASN A 258 30.86 -0.39 3.37
CA ASN A 258 30.87 0.46 2.19
C ASN A 258 30.05 -0.19 1.06
N TYR A 259 28.73 0.06 1.03
CA TYR A 259 27.88 -0.38 -0.08
C TYR A 259 28.12 0.50 -1.31
N GLN A 260 28.64 -0.09 -2.39
CA GLN A 260 28.72 0.56 -3.69
C GLN A 260 27.35 0.45 -4.39
N PRO A 261 26.71 1.57 -4.77
CA PRO A 261 25.40 1.52 -5.41
C PRO A 261 25.48 0.78 -6.76
N GLN A 262 24.53 -0.12 -7.00
CA GLN A 262 24.35 -0.69 -8.33
C GLN A 262 23.86 0.38 -9.32
N ASP A 263 24.17 0.17 -10.60
CA ASP A 263 23.56 0.97 -11.65
C ASP A 263 22.07 0.63 -11.78
N LEU A 264 21.23 1.50 -11.22
CA LEU A 264 19.78 1.35 -11.24
C LEU A 264 19.23 1.25 -12.67
N ALA A 265 19.88 1.87 -13.67
CA ALA A 265 19.47 1.75 -15.06
C ALA A 265 19.64 0.31 -15.57
N ALA A 266 20.78 -0.30 -15.26
CA ALA A 266 21.05 -1.70 -15.55
C ALA A 266 20.13 -2.64 -14.75
N THR A 267 19.90 -2.37 -13.47
CA THR A 267 18.98 -3.15 -12.62
C THR A 267 17.55 -3.15 -13.16
N LEU A 268 17.08 -2.00 -13.65
CA LEU A 268 15.72 -1.87 -14.18
C LEU A 268 15.61 -2.26 -15.66
N ASN A 269 16.73 -2.44 -16.37
CA ASN A 269 16.77 -2.60 -17.83
C ASN A 269 15.90 -1.54 -18.54
N PHE A 270 15.99 -0.29 -18.08
CA PHE A 270 15.14 0.81 -18.52
C PHE A 270 16.00 1.98 -19.00
N GLY A 271 15.67 2.51 -20.19
CA GLY A 271 16.53 3.47 -20.90
C GLY A 271 16.08 4.94 -20.87
N ASP A 272 14.90 5.26 -20.31
CA ASP A 272 14.45 6.65 -20.20
C ASP A 272 15.13 7.33 -19.01
N SER A 273 15.99 8.31 -19.31
CA SER A 273 16.74 9.08 -18.32
C SER A 273 15.83 9.83 -17.34
N ALA A 274 14.70 10.37 -17.80
CA ALA A 274 13.81 11.15 -16.95
C ALA A 274 13.07 10.24 -15.96
N GLY A 275 12.63 9.07 -16.40
CA GLY A 275 12.01 8.08 -15.50
C GLY A 275 13.00 7.52 -14.49
N LEU A 276 14.24 7.26 -14.91
CA LEU A 276 15.31 6.85 -14.00
C LEU A 276 15.64 7.92 -12.95
N ASP A 277 15.71 9.19 -13.34
CA ASP A 277 15.95 10.30 -12.41
C ASP A 277 14.84 10.37 -11.36
N LEU A 278 13.57 10.28 -11.79
CA LEU A 278 12.44 10.29 -10.87
C LEU A 278 12.51 9.14 -9.85
N ILE A 279 12.81 7.91 -10.30
CA ILE A 279 12.93 6.75 -9.41
C ILE A 279 14.09 6.96 -8.43
N LYS A 280 15.24 7.48 -8.87
CA LYS A 280 16.38 7.75 -7.97
C LYS A 280 16.01 8.74 -6.87
N ARG A 281 15.25 9.78 -7.20
CA ARG A 281 14.78 10.79 -6.25
C ARG A 281 13.69 10.27 -5.30
N MET A 282 12.81 9.38 -5.76
CA MET A 282 11.83 8.69 -4.91
C MET A 282 12.49 7.67 -3.98
N LEU A 283 13.51 6.95 -4.46
CA LEU A 283 14.28 5.96 -3.71
C LEU A 283 15.54 6.57 -3.07
N CYS A 284 15.43 7.81 -2.58
CA CYS A 284 16.46 8.48 -1.79
C CYS A 284 16.44 7.91 -0.36
N LEU A 285 17.60 7.50 0.14
CA LEU A 285 17.72 6.89 1.48
C LEU A 285 17.44 7.89 2.59
N ASP A 286 17.89 9.14 2.44
CA ASP A 286 17.56 10.22 3.36
C ASP A 286 16.12 10.69 3.12
N PRO A 287 15.19 10.48 4.07
CA PRO A 287 13.80 10.90 3.94
C PRO A 287 13.65 12.42 3.75
N ALA A 288 14.57 13.23 4.32
CA ALA A 288 14.53 14.68 4.22
C ALA A 288 14.94 15.20 2.84
N GLN A 289 15.72 14.42 2.08
CA GLN A 289 16.14 14.75 0.70
C GLN A 289 15.29 14.03 -0.36
N ARG A 290 14.36 13.17 0.07
CA ARG A 290 13.47 12.45 -0.84
C ARG A 290 12.49 13.42 -1.48
N ILE A 291 12.27 13.27 -2.79
CA ILE A 291 11.36 14.15 -3.54
C ILE A 291 9.97 14.16 -2.93
N THR A 292 9.34 15.33 -2.89
CA THR A 292 7.96 15.44 -2.42
C THR A 292 6.96 14.99 -3.50
N VAL A 293 5.72 14.69 -3.12
CA VAL A 293 4.67 14.36 -4.10
C VAL A 293 4.43 15.52 -5.08
N SER A 294 4.50 16.77 -4.59
CA SER A 294 4.33 17.97 -5.42
C SER A 294 5.43 18.07 -6.48
N ASP A 295 6.68 17.90 -6.06
CA ASP A 295 7.83 17.98 -6.97
C ASP A 295 7.85 16.79 -7.95
N ALA A 296 7.42 15.61 -7.50
CA ALA A 296 7.28 14.44 -8.36
C ALA A 296 6.22 14.66 -9.46
N LEU A 297 5.10 15.31 -9.15
CA LEU A 297 4.07 15.66 -10.14
C LEU A 297 4.58 16.70 -11.17
N ALA A 298 5.50 17.57 -10.76
CA ALA A 298 6.14 18.57 -11.62
C ALA A 298 7.39 18.05 -12.34
N HIS A 299 7.75 16.78 -12.13
CA HIS A 299 8.97 16.21 -12.66
C HIS A 299 8.90 16.01 -14.18
N GLU A 300 10.04 16.17 -14.86
CA GLU A 300 10.16 16.09 -16.33
C GLU A 300 9.51 14.82 -16.92
N TYR A 301 9.69 13.68 -16.26
CA TYR A 301 9.11 12.40 -16.68
C TYR A 301 7.57 12.44 -16.85
N LEU A 302 6.87 13.26 -16.05
CA LEU A 302 5.42 13.42 -16.10
C LEU A 302 4.96 14.64 -16.90
N THR A 303 5.82 15.63 -17.09
CA THR A 303 5.49 16.87 -17.81
C THR A 303 5.88 16.83 -19.29
N ASN A 304 6.90 16.06 -19.66
CA ASN A 304 7.33 15.89 -21.05
C ASN A 304 6.61 14.67 -21.67
N ALA A 305 5.93 14.91 -22.79
CA ALA A 305 5.14 13.93 -23.53
C ALA A 305 6.03 12.78 -24.07
#